data_AF-A0A3M6X4W0-F1
#
_entry.id   AF-A0A3M6X4W0-F1
#
_cell.length_a   1.000
_cell.length_b   1.000
_cell.length_c   1.000
_cell.angle_alpha   90.00
_cell.angle_beta   90.00
_cell.angle_gamma   90.00
#
_symmetry.space_group_name_H-M   'P 1'
#
loop_
_entity.id
_entity.type
_entity.pdbx_description
1 polymer ?
#
loop_
_entity_poly.entity_id
_entity_poly.type
_entity_poly.pdbx_seq_one_letter_code
_entity_poly.pdbx_strand_id
1 'polypeptide(L)'
;MGIHDKRFATQLGKHADTWTEAEERRRLWWATLILERYINVGFMFRPISTHIIKPNEIIPASDEDWDRGELAVNPLLVMSIEARTNVAPFARTCQAAHLLGRVSQHINDHADPSDVDFHFQEADQLQRAASALLAIVQQEHSETESSLRHRHFSAMALCCSALLALYDVHSCIETEAIDSGGRDKGARMELQQIAIDGFKRVSAVTLDLTEEIQQTMAAQGLDRISPFVMNALYQAAGTYAWYARENGSASHLGALQKIRDVMALLGPRWRVADDYLELLKDTEFEHGGGCTM
;
A
#
# COMPACT_ATOMS: atom_id res chain seq x y z
N MET A 1 -4.36 16.57 20.84
CA MET A 1 -4.54 17.85 20.11
C MET A 1 -5.95 18.05 19.52
N GLY A 2 -6.74 16.99 19.26
CA GLY A 2 -8.10 17.12 18.71
C GLY A 2 -8.17 17.16 17.17
N ILE A 3 -7.02 17.03 16.48
CA ILE A 3 -6.92 17.17 15.01
C ILE A 3 -7.68 16.07 14.26
N HIS A 4 -7.80 14.88 14.86
CA HIS A 4 -8.49 13.72 14.29
C HIS A 4 -10.00 13.86 14.18
N ASP A 5 -10.62 14.73 14.98
CA ASP A 5 -12.06 15.00 14.92
C ASP A 5 -12.35 16.44 15.38
N LYS A 6 -12.59 17.32 14.40
CA LYS A 6 -12.86 18.74 14.65
C LYS A 6 -14.24 18.99 15.29
N ARG A 7 -15.14 18.00 15.29
CA ARG A 7 -16.53 18.13 15.76
C ARG A 7 -16.73 17.58 17.16
N PHE A 8 -16.17 16.40 17.43
CA PHE A 8 -16.48 15.64 18.64
C PHE A 8 -15.29 15.47 19.59
N ALA A 9 -14.05 15.77 19.17
CA ALA A 9 -12.90 15.70 20.07
C ALA A 9 -12.59 17.04 20.75
N THR A 10 -12.06 16.96 21.97
CA THR A 10 -11.51 18.12 22.69
C THR A 10 -10.38 18.75 21.90
N GLN A 11 -10.55 20.02 21.55
CA GLN A 11 -9.54 20.81 20.84
C GLN A 11 -8.56 21.40 21.85
N LEU A 12 -7.31 20.90 21.85
CA LEU A 12 -6.26 21.38 22.77
C LEU A 12 -5.51 22.60 22.23
N GLY A 13 -5.59 22.84 20.92
CA GLY A 13 -5.01 24.01 20.25
C GLY A 13 -6.05 25.08 19.95
N LYS A 14 -5.59 26.27 19.52
CA LYS A 14 -6.48 27.32 19.00
C LYS A 14 -7.19 26.84 17.75
N HIS A 15 -8.33 27.45 17.40
CA HIS A 15 -8.92 27.25 16.08
C HIS A 15 -7.96 27.73 14.99
N ALA A 16 -8.09 27.15 13.79
CA ALA A 16 -7.31 27.62 12.65
C ALA A 16 -7.93 28.94 12.16
N ASP A 17 -7.11 29.97 12.04
CA ASP A 17 -7.57 31.33 11.66
C ASP A 17 -7.59 31.52 10.14
N THR A 18 -6.86 30.69 9.41
CA THR A 18 -6.79 30.71 7.94
C THR A 18 -7.13 29.34 7.35
N TRP A 19 -7.57 29.32 6.10
CA TRP A 19 -7.72 28.07 5.35
C TRP A 19 -6.39 27.33 5.26
N THR A 20 -5.29 28.06 5.07
CA THR A 20 -3.95 27.51 4.99
C THR A 20 -3.59 26.75 6.27
N GLU A 21 -3.74 27.38 7.44
CA GLU A 21 -3.52 26.68 8.71
C GLU A 21 -4.43 25.45 8.89
N ALA A 22 -5.68 25.53 8.43
CA ALA A 22 -6.62 24.41 8.51
C ALA A 22 -6.20 23.23 7.62
N GLU A 23 -5.62 23.52 6.45
CA GLU A 23 -5.06 22.55 5.51
C GLU A 23 -3.75 21.95 6.02
N GLU A 24 -2.86 22.74 6.62
CA GLU A 24 -1.63 22.24 7.25
C GLU A 24 -1.93 21.19 8.31
N ARG A 25 -2.88 21.50 9.20
CA ARG A 25 -3.33 20.56 10.26
C ARG A 25 -3.93 19.28 9.68
N ARG A 26 -4.66 19.39 8.56
CA ARG A 26 -5.23 18.24 7.83
C ARG A 26 -4.13 17.38 7.24
N ARG A 27 -3.17 17.99 6.54
CA ARG A 27 -2.01 17.30 5.95
C ARG A 27 -1.16 16.62 7.01
N LEU A 28 -0.95 17.26 8.16
CA LEU A 28 -0.25 16.69 9.31
C LEU A 28 -0.97 15.45 9.87
N TRP A 29 -2.30 15.51 10.02
CA TRP A 29 -3.08 14.37 10.47
C TRP A 29 -2.99 13.19 9.49
N TRP A 30 -3.16 13.47 8.20
CA TRP A 30 -3.01 12.44 7.17
C TRP A 30 -1.60 11.87 7.08
N ALA A 31 -0.55 12.70 7.22
CA ALA A 31 0.83 12.23 7.30
C ALA A 31 1.05 11.28 8.49
N THR A 32 0.45 11.58 9.65
CA THR A 32 0.47 10.71 10.84
C THR A 32 -0.19 9.37 10.54
N LEU A 33 -1.35 9.39 9.89
CA LEU A 33 -2.08 8.18 9.48
C LEU A 33 -1.27 7.34 8.48
N ILE A 34 -0.69 7.96 7.45
CA ILE A 34 0.15 7.29 6.44
C ILE A 34 1.31 6.56 7.13
N LEU A 35 2.03 7.23 8.02
CA LEU A 35 3.15 6.64 8.76
C LEU A 35 2.71 5.47 9.62
N GLU A 36 1.60 5.61 10.36
CA GLU A 36 1.07 4.52 11.17
C GLU A 36 0.68 3.32 10.31
N ARG A 37 -0.03 3.52 9.19
CA ARG A 37 -0.41 2.42 8.31
C ARG A 37 0.81 1.74 7.71
N TYR A 38 1.80 2.52 7.28
CA TYR A 38 3.02 2.00 6.70
C TYR A 38 3.87 1.18 7.68
N ILE A 39 4.05 1.67 8.91
CA ILE A 39 4.86 0.96 9.91
C ILE A 39 4.21 -0.35 10.35
N ASN A 40 2.88 -0.44 10.30
CA ASN A 40 2.16 -1.66 10.67
C ASN A 40 2.02 -2.66 9.51
N VAL A 41 2.56 -2.38 8.32
CA VAL A 41 2.55 -3.36 7.22
C VAL A 41 3.44 -4.55 7.58
N GLY A 42 2.93 -5.76 7.35
CA GLY A 42 3.65 -7.01 7.63
C GLY A 42 3.62 -7.45 9.10
N PHE A 43 3.06 -6.67 10.01
CA PHE A 43 2.82 -7.11 11.38
C PHE A 43 1.45 -7.78 11.48
N MET A 44 1.45 -9.09 11.70
CA MET A 44 0.26 -9.83 12.10
C MET A 44 0.01 -9.67 13.62
N PHE A 45 -1.24 -9.82 14.02
CA PHE A 45 -1.77 -9.71 15.38
C PHE A 45 -1.52 -8.35 16.06
N ARG A 46 -1.34 -7.27 15.29
CA ARG A 46 -1.21 -5.90 15.81
C ARG A 46 -2.30 -4.99 15.26
N PRO A 47 -3.30 -4.60 16.08
CA PRO A 47 -4.32 -3.67 15.62
C PRO A 47 -3.70 -2.29 15.37
N ILE A 48 -4.21 -1.60 14.34
CA ILE A 48 -3.91 -0.18 14.14
C ILE A 48 -4.47 0.63 15.33
N SER A 49 -3.74 1.66 15.76
CA SER A 49 -4.08 2.42 16.97
C SER A 49 -5.12 3.52 16.70
N THR A 50 -5.26 3.97 15.45
CA THR A 50 -6.28 4.95 15.07
C THR A 50 -7.55 4.30 14.52
N HIS A 51 -8.66 5.01 14.68
CA HIS A 51 -9.98 4.56 14.27
C HIS A 51 -10.13 4.43 12.73
N ILE A 52 -11.17 3.69 12.31
CA ILE A 52 -11.56 3.59 10.90
C ILE A 52 -11.93 4.97 10.37
N ILE A 53 -11.25 5.41 9.32
CA ILE A 53 -11.53 6.69 8.67
C ILE A 53 -12.84 6.58 7.90
N LYS A 54 -13.73 7.55 8.09
CA LYS A 54 -15.05 7.55 7.45
C LYS A 54 -14.92 7.84 5.94
N PRO A 55 -15.76 7.24 5.08
CA PRO A 55 -15.71 7.49 3.64
C PRO A 55 -15.90 8.96 3.22
N ASN A 56 -16.60 9.74 4.04
CA ASN A 56 -16.83 11.17 3.85
C ASN A 56 -15.80 12.07 4.55
N GLU A 57 -14.68 11.50 5.01
CA GLU A 57 -13.58 12.29 5.57
C GLU A 57 -12.97 13.19 4.48
N ILE A 58 -12.61 14.40 4.87
CA ILE A 58 -12.01 15.38 3.97
C ILE A 58 -10.52 15.08 3.81
N ILE A 59 -10.08 14.88 2.57
CA ILE A 59 -8.66 14.66 2.26
C ILE A 59 -7.98 15.97 1.84
N PRO A 60 -6.63 16.02 1.83
CA PRO A 60 -5.89 17.22 1.45
C PRO A 60 -6.31 17.77 0.08
N ALA A 61 -6.23 19.09 -0.07
CA ALA A 61 -6.52 19.79 -1.31
C ALA A 61 -5.33 19.71 -2.29
N SER A 62 -5.41 20.46 -3.40
CA SER A 62 -4.32 20.63 -4.36
C SER A 62 -2.99 20.93 -3.68
N ASP A 63 -1.94 20.17 -4.04
CA ASP A 63 -0.57 20.41 -3.58
C ASP A 63 -0.06 21.78 -4.05
N GLU A 64 -0.42 22.18 -5.27
CA GLU A 64 0.05 23.43 -5.85
C GLU A 64 -0.65 24.65 -5.25
N ASP A 65 -1.96 24.57 -5.01
CA ASP A 65 -2.70 25.68 -4.39
C ASP A 65 -2.26 25.85 -2.92
N TRP A 66 -2.00 24.74 -2.23
CA TRP A 66 -1.38 24.73 -0.92
C TRP A 66 -0.04 25.46 -0.91
N ASP A 67 0.87 25.11 -1.82
CA ASP A 67 2.21 25.73 -1.93
C ASP A 67 2.14 27.23 -2.24
N ARG A 68 1.10 27.70 -2.94
CA ARG A 68 0.85 29.13 -3.20
C ARG A 68 0.08 29.84 -2.09
N GLY A 69 -0.45 29.11 -1.10
CA GLY A 69 -1.33 29.65 -0.06
C GLY A 69 -2.71 30.07 -0.59
N GLU A 70 -3.15 29.49 -1.71
CA GLU A 70 -4.45 29.77 -2.33
C GLU A 70 -5.56 28.86 -1.80
N LEU A 71 -6.79 29.37 -1.78
CA LEU A 71 -7.96 28.61 -1.36
C LEU A 71 -8.27 27.54 -2.41
N ALA A 72 -8.41 26.29 -1.96
CA ALA A 72 -8.78 25.17 -2.83
C ALA A 72 -9.93 24.34 -2.27
N VAL A 73 -10.62 23.64 -3.16
CA VAL A 73 -11.66 22.68 -2.80
C VAL A 73 -10.98 21.39 -2.34
N ASN A 74 -11.30 20.95 -1.12
CA ASN A 74 -10.85 19.65 -0.64
C ASN A 74 -11.73 18.52 -1.19
N PRO A 75 -11.15 17.41 -1.69
CA PRO A 75 -11.92 16.23 -2.03
C PRO A 75 -12.39 15.46 -0.78
N LEU A 76 -13.27 14.49 -0.99
CA LEU A 76 -13.61 13.47 0.01
C LEU A 76 -12.78 12.20 -0.23
N LEU A 77 -12.56 11.43 0.83
CA LEU A 77 -11.78 10.19 0.81
C LEU A 77 -12.28 9.20 -0.23
N VAL A 78 -13.58 8.90 -0.22
CA VAL A 78 -14.22 8.08 -1.25
C VAL A 78 -15.10 9.00 -2.10
N MET A 79 -14.77 9.11 -3.38
CA MET A 79 -15.57 9.91 -4.32
C MET A 79 -16.58 9.04 -5.07
N SER A 80 -17.79 9.58 -5.26
CA SER A 80 -18.70 9.10 -6.30
C SER A 80 -18.03 9.26 -7.68
N ILE A 81 -18.33 8.36 -8.62
CA ILE A 81 -17.87 8.35 -10.02
C ILE A 81 -18.09 9.70 -10.75
N GLU A 82 -18.97 10.55 -10.21
CA GLU A 82 -19.39 11.82 -10.81
C GLU A 82 -18.42 13.00 -10.56
N ALA A 83 -17.45 12.86 -9.65
CA ALA A 83 -16.56 13.94 -9.27
C ALA A 83 -15.35 14.07 -10.21
N ARG A 84 -15.46 14.95 -11.21
CA ARG A 84 -14.37 15.37 -12.12
C ARG A 84 -13.30 16.26 -11.45
N THR A 85 -13.07 16.11 -10.15
CA THR A 85 -12.06 16.89 -9.44
C THR A 85 -10.71 16.19 -9.56
N ASN A 86 -9.72 16.90 -10.11
CA ASN A 86 -8.33 16.48 -10.09
C ASN A 86 -7.89 16.25 -8.63
N VAL A 87 -7.43 15.05 -8.30
CA VAL A 87 -7.03 14.67 -6.94
C VAL A 87 -5.51 14.75 -6.86
N ALA A 88 -4.99 15.58 -5.96
CA ALA A 88 -3.56 15.78 -5.84
C ALA A 88 -2.79 14.50 -5.44
N PRO A 89 -1.51 14.35 -5.84
CA PRO A 89 -0.70 13.18 -5.50
C PRO A 89 -0.64 12.88 -3.98
N PHE A 90 -0.57 13.91 -3.13
CA PHE A 90 -0.62 13.68 -1.68
C PHE A 90 -1.98 13.13 -1.22
N ALA A 91 -3.08 13.63 -1.79
CA ALA A 91 -4.42 13.12 -1.52
C ALA A 91 -4.60 11.67 -2.03
N ARG A 92 -3.99 11.30 -3.17
CA ARG A 92 -3.90 9.90 -3.63
C ARG A 92 -3.15 9.01 -2.64
N THR A 93 -2.06 9.53 -2.06
CA THR A 93 -1.30 8.81 -1.02
C THR A 93 -2.17 8.59 0.24
N CYS A 94 -3.00 9.56 0.61
CA CYS A 94 -3.97 9.43 1.69
C CYS A 94 -5.01 8.32 1.43
N GLN A 95 -5.55 8.26 0.20
CA GLN A 95 -6.47 7.21 -0.22
C GLN A 95 -5.81 5.81 -0.18
N ALA A 96 -4.58 5.71 -0.70
CA ALA A 96 -3.83 4.46 -0.68
C ALA A 96 -3.53 3.99 0.75
N ALA A 97 -3.13 4.90 1.63
CA ALA A 97 -2.92 4.60 3.05
C ALA A 97 -4.21 4.18 3.77
N HIS A 98 -5.35 4.79 3.44
CA HIS A 98 -6.64 4.35 3.98
C HIS A 98 -6.95 2.89 3.61
N LEU A 99 -6.80 2.53 2.33
CA LEU A 99 -7.02 1.15 1.87
C LEU A 99 -6.02 0.18 2.48
N LEU A 100 -4.75 0.57 2.59
CA LEU A 100 -3.74 -0.21 3.31
C LEU A 100 -4.17 -0.48 4.75
N GLY A 101 -4.67 0.54 5.46
CA GLY A 101 -5.17 0.35 6.82
C GLY A 101 -6.39 -0.57 6.92
N ARG A 102 -7.30 -0.52 5.94
CA ARG A 102 -8.44 -1.45 5.86
C ARG A 102 -7.98 -2.89 5.61
N VAL A 103 -7.00 -3.09 4.73
CA VAL A 103 -6.38 -4.41 4.53
C VAL A 103 -5.69 -4.86 5.82
N SER A 104 -4.91 -4.01 6.48
CA SER A 104 -4.26 -4.34 7.73
C SER A 104 -5.26 -4.76 8.81
N GLN A 105 -6.43 -4.12 8.90
CA GLN A 105 -7.47 -4.57 9.83
C GLN A 105 -8.01 -5.94 9.43
N HIS A 106 -8.40 -6.10 8.17
CA HIS A 106 -8.95 -7.33 7.64
C HIS A 106 -8.04 -8.57 7.86
N ILE A 107 -6.73 -8.43 7.64
CA ILE A 107 -5.78 -9.54 7.85
C ILE A 107 -5.52 -9.85 9.34
N ASN A 108 -5.76 -8.88 10.22
CA ASN A 108 -5.57 -9.03 11.67
C ASN A 108 -6.84 -9.45 12.39
N ASP A 109 -8.01 -9.21 11.79
CA ASP A 109 -9.30 -9.62 12.31
C ASP A 109 -9.52 -11.11 11.96
N HIS A 110 -9.51 -11.96 12.98
CA HIS A 110 -9.85 -13.36 12.82
C HIS A 110 -11.36 -13.50 12.64
N ALA A 111 -11.78 -13.99 11.47
CA ALA A 111 -13.19 -14.27 11.22
C ALA A 111 -13.68 -15.39 12.15
N ASP A 112 -14.73 -15.09 12.93
CA ASP A 112 -15.50 -16.14 13.58
C ASP A 112 -16.07 -17.09 12.52
N PRO A 113 -16.22 -18.41 12.79
CA PRO A 113 -16.74 -19.36 11.81
C PRO A 113 -18.09 -18.99 11.18
N SER A 114 -18.91 -18.18 11.86
CA SER A 114 -20.18 -17.67 11.33
C SER A 114 -20.04 -16.56 10.28
N ASP A 115 -18.92 -15.85 10.28
CA ASP A 115 -18.71 -14.61 9.53
C ASP A 115 -17.68 -14.78 8.39
N VAL A 116 -17.17 -16.01 8.22
CA VAL A 116 -16.15 -16.33 7.21
C VAL A 116 -16.58 -15.93 5.79
N ASP A 117 -17.84 -16.16 5.42
CA ASP A 117 -18.32 -15.77 4.07
C ASP A 117 -18.33 -14.24 3.91
N PHE A 118 -18.61 -13.48 4.98
CA PHE A 118 -18.54 -12.02 4.97
C PHE A 118 -17.09 -11.52 4.92
N HIS A 119 -16.18 -12.21 5.60
CA HIS A 119 -14.74 -11.90 5.55
C HIS A 119 -14.20 -12.05 4.13
N PHE A 120 -14.56 -13.12 3.40
CA PHE A 120 -14.17 -13.24 1.99
C PHE A 120 -14.77 -12.17 1.08
N GLN A 121 -16.03 -11.78 1.31
CA GLN A 121 -16.64 -10.66 0.58
C GLN A 121 -15.92 -9.34 0.86
N GLU A 122 -15.47 -9.12 2.09
CA GLU A 122 -14.66 -7.94 2.43
C GLU A 122 -13.31 -7.98 1.70
N ALA A 123 -12.60 -9.11 1.73
CA ALA A 123 -11.32 -9.28 1.04
C ALA A 123 -11.46 -8.95 -0.46
N ASP A 124 -12.50 -9.46 -1.08
CA ASP A 124 -12.81 -9.18 -2.47
C ASP A 124 -13.13 -7.69 -2.73
N GLN A 125 -13.90 -7.02 -1.87
CA GLN A 125 -14.16 -5.58 -2.01
C GLN A 125 -12.87 -4.75 -1.85
N LEU A 126 -12.02 -5.12 -0.90
CA LEU A 126 -10.75 -4.45 -0.65
C LEU A 126 -9.79 -4.60 -1.84
N GLN A 127 -9.66 -5.81 -2.41
CA GLN A 127 -8.79 -6.01 -3.57
C GLN A 127 -9.30 -5.25 -4.80
N ARG A 128 -10.62 -5.20 -5.03
CA ARG A 128 -11.21 -4.39 -6.13
C ARG A 128 -10.92 -2.91 -5.93
N ALA A 129 -11.13 -2.38 -4.72
CA ALA A 129 -10.92 -0.97 -4.41
C ALA A 129 -9.44 -0.57 -4.54
N ALA A 130 -8.52 -1.36 -4.01
CA ALA A 130 -7.09 -1.10 -4.10
C ALA A 130 -6.56 -1.24 -5.54
N SER A 131 -7.04 -2.23 -6.30
CA SER A 131 -6.71 -2.37 -7.73
C SER A 131 -7.23 -1.19 -8.56
N ALA A 132 -8.46 -0.74 -8.30
CA ALA A 132 -9.04 0.40 -9.00
C ALA A 132 -8.28 1.70 -8.70
N LEU A 133 -7.93 1.95 -7.43
CA LEU A 133 -7.12 3.10 -7.07
C LEU A 133 -5.73 3.04 -7.72
N LEU A 134 -5.07 1.89 -7.71
CA LEU A 134 -3.77 1.70 -8.36
C LEU A 134 -3.84 2.04 -9.85
N ALA A 135 -4.85 1.53 -10.56
CA ALA A 135 -5.05 1.83 -11.98
C ALA A 135 -5.29 3.33 -12.25
N ILE A 136 -6.07 4.00 -11.41
CA ILE A 136 -6.29 5.45 -11.50
C ILE A 136 -4.97 6.21 -11.32
N VAL A 137 -4.19 5.86 -10.28
CA VAL A 137 -2.91 6.53 -10.00
C VAL A 137 -1.89 6.25 -11.12
N GLN A 138 -1.89 5.06 -11.72
CA GLN A 138 -1.04 4.75 -12.88
C GLN A 138 -1.41 5.59 -14.10
N GLN A 139 -2.70 5.79 -14.35
CA GLN A 139 -3.17 6.66 -15.43
C GLN A 139 -2.70 8.11 -15.20
N GLU A 140 -2.95 8.66 -14.01
CA GLU A 140 -2.51 10.02 -13.63
C GLU A 140 -0.98 10.16 -13.72
N HIS A 141 -0.23 9.15 -13.28
CA HIS A 141 1.22 9.10 -13.40
C HIS A 141 1.67 9.17 -14.87
N SER A 142 1.00 8.45 -15.77
CA SER A 142 1.34 8.43 -17.20
C SER A 142 1.14 9.80 -17.87
N GLU A 143 0.09 10.52 -17.45
CA GLU A 143 -0.29 11.85 -17.93
C GLU A 143 0.57 12.97 -17.30
N THR A 144 1.20 12.69 -16.16
CA THR A 144 2.05 13.65 -15.44
C THR A 144 3.40 13.83 -16.12
N GLU A 145 3.90 15.07 -16.13
CA GLU A 145 5.24 15.42 -16.60
C GLU A 145 6.32 14.60 -15.89
N SER A 146 7.34 14.13 -16.63
CA SER A 146 8.40 13.25 -16.11
C SER A 146 9.09 13.79 -14.86
N SER A 147 9.29 15.11 -14.77
CA SER A 147 9.88 15.79 -13.61
C SER A 147 9.04 15.65 -12.32
N LEU A 148 7.73 15.39 -12.43
CA LEU A 148 6.78 15.35 -11.32
C LEU A 148 6.20 13.96 -11.05
N ARG A 149 6.46 12.98 -11.92
CA ARG A 149 5.95 11.60 -11.82
C ARG A 149 6.23 10.92 -10.47
N HIS A 150 7.37 11.24 -9.86
CA HIS A 150 7.80 10.72 -8.55
C HIS A 150 6.78 10.97 -7.43
N ARG A 151 5.93 12.01 -7.57
CA ARG A 151 4.88 12.35 -6.60
C ARG A 151 3.82 11.24 -6.44
N HIS A 152 3.66 10.36 -7.44
CA HIS A 152 2.69 9.26 -7.42
C HIS A 152 3.26 7.95 -6.83
N PHE A 153 4.58 7.81 -6.69
CA PHE A 153 5.22 6.56 -6.28
C PHE A 153 4.75 6.06 -4.92
N SER A 154 4.51 6.98 -3.97
CA SER A 154 4.03 6.61 -2.63
C SER A 154 2.64 5.99 -2.70
N ALA A 155 1.71 6.58 -3.46
CA ALA A 155 0.36 6.04 -3.60
C ALA A 155 0.37 4.67 -4.30
N MET A 156 1.13 4.53 -5.40
CA MET A 156 1.28 3.25 -6.10
C MET A 156 1.85 2.17 -5.18
N ALA A 157 2.96 2.47 -4.48
CA ALA A 157 3.61 1.51 -3.61
C ALA A 157 2.75 1.10 -2.40
N LEU A 158 1.98 2.03 -1.82
CA LEU A 158 1.06 1.70 -0.72
C LEU A 158 -0.09 0.81 -1.23
N CYS A 159 -0.62 1.05 -2.43
CA CYS A 159 -1.60 0.16 -3.05
C CYS A 159 -1.01 -1.24 -3.32
N CYS A 160 0.20 -1.32 -3.89
CA CYS A 160 0.90 -2.59 -4.10
C CYS A 160 1.14 -3.32 -2.78
N SER A 161 1.60 -2.61 -1.75
CA SER A 161 1.80 -3.15 -0.40
C SER A 161 0.51 -3.72 0.20
N ALA A 162 -0.61 -3.01 0.04
CA ALA A 162 -1.91 -3.47 0.52
C ALA A 162 -2.36 -4.74 -0.23
N LEU A 163 -2.24 -4.75 -1.56
CA LEU A 163 -2.64 -5.89 -2.38
C LEU A 163 -1.78 -7.13 -2.08
N LEU A 164 -0.46 -6.98 -2.02
CA LEU A 164 0.46 -8.10 -1.73
C LEU A 164 0.21 -8.67 -0.33
N ALA A 165 0.01 -7.82 0.70
CA ALA A 165 -0.32 -8.28 2.04
C ALA A 165 -1.67 -9.02 2.11
N LEU A 166 -2.68 -8.55 1.37
CA LEU A 166 -3.97 -9.22 1.29
C LEU A 166 -3.86 -10.57 0.59
N TYR A 167 -3.13 -10.62 -0.53
CA TYR A 167 -2.97 -11.85 -1.30
C TYR A 167 -2.14 -12.90 -0.56
N ASP A 168 -1.17 -12.49 0.26
CA ASP A 168 -0.37 -13.40 1.10
C ASP A 168 -1.26 -14.27 1.99
N VAL A 169 -2.13 -13.63 2.75
CA VAL A 169 -3.08 -14.31 3.65
C VAL A 169 -4.03 -15.23 2.87
N HIS A 170 -4.57 -14.77 1.74
CA HIS A 170 -5.61 -15.47 0.99
C HIS A 170 -5.09 -16.47 -0.06
N SER A 171 -3.78 -16.59 -0.23
CA SER A 171 -3.17 -17.54 -1.18
C SER A 171 -2.88 -18.92 -0.57
N CYS A 172 -2.68 -18.99 0.75
CA CYS A 172 -2.27 -20.19 1.47
C CYS A 172 -3.46 -21.10 1.85
N ILE A 173 -3.36 -22.39 1.53
CA ILE A 173 -4.41 -23.39 1.84
C ILE A 173 -4.43 -23.72 3.34
N GLU A 174 -3.26 -23.73 3.99
CA GLU A 174 -3.09 -24.34 5.33
C GLU A 174 -3.61 -23.48 6.48
N THR A 175 -3.62 -22.14 6.33
CA THR A 175 -4.02 -21.21 7.39
C THR A 175 -5.53 -21.23 7.66
N GLU A 176 -6.34 -21.58 6.66
CA GLU A 176 -7.80 -21.51 6.75
C GLU A 176 -8.49 -22.88 6.77
N ALA A 177 -7.81 -23.94 6.30
CA ALA A 177 -8.41 -25.25 6.07
C ALA A 177 -8.68 -26.07 7.34
N ILE A 178 -8.03 -25.73 8.46
CA ILE A 178 -8.13 -26.57 9.67
C ILE A 178 -9.34 -26.18 10.55
N ASP A 179 -9.79 -24.91 10.55
CA ASP A 179 -10.78 -24.44 11.54
C ASP A 179 -12.09 -23.87 10.98
N SER A 180 -12.19 -23.54 9.69
CA SER A 180 -13.33 -22.76 9.19
C SER A 180 -14.35 -23.61 8.43
N GLY A 181 -15.37 -24.08 9.15
CA GLY A 181 -16.57 -24.77 8.63
C GLY A 181 -17.52 -23.89 7.80
N GLY A 182 -17.01 -23.07 6.89
CA GLY A 182 -17.83 -22.21 6.04
C GLY A 182 -18.60 -23.00 4.99
N ARG A 183 -19.77 -22.49 4.61
CA ARG A 183 -20.70 -23.16 3.70
C ARG A 183 -20.39 -22.92 2.23
N ASP A 184 -19.70 -21.82 1.90
CA ASP A 184 -19.34 -21.47 0.52
C ASP A 184 -17.88 -21.79 0.18
N LYS A 185 -17.63 -23.08 -0.12
CA LYS A 185 -16.32 -23.52 -0.63
C LYS A 185 -15.97 -22.89 -1.99
N GLY A 186 -16.97 -22.43 -2.76
CA GLY A 186 -16.77 -21.84 -4.08
C GLY A 186 -16.11 -20.48 -4.01
N ALA A 187 -16.66 -19.59 -3.18
CA ALA A 187 -16.11 -18.24 -2.97
C ALA A 187 -14.66 -18.28 -2.45
N ARG A 188 -14.32 -19.25 -1.60
CA ARG A 188 -12.96 -19.47 -1.11
C ARG A 188 -11.97 -19.78 -2.23
N MET A 189 -12.29 -20.77 -3.05
CA MET A 189 -11.43 -21.16 -4.17
C MET A 189 -11.28 -20.03 -5.19
N GLU A 190 -12.35 -19.26 -5.42
CA GLU A 190 -12.30 -18.08 -6.29
C GLU A 190 -11.38 -17.00 -5.73
N LEU A 191 -11.50 -16.64 -4.44
CA LEU A 191 -10.63 -15.65 -3.81
C LEU A 191 -9.17 -16.10 -3.79
N GLN A 192 -8.91 -17.38 -3.52
CA GLN A 192 -7.57 -17.94 -3.58
C GLN A 192 -6.96 -17.82 -4.98
N GLN A 193 -7.73 -18.15 -6.02
CA GLN A 193 -7.26 -17.99 -7.40
C GLN A 193 -6.99 -16.50 -7.71
N ILE A 194 -7.87 -15.60 -7.26
CA ILE A 194 -7.67 -14.14 -7.38
C ILE A 194 -6.37 -13.72 -6.67
N ALA A 195 -6.07 -14.26 -5.49
CA ALA A 195 -4.86 -13.94 -4.75
C ALA A 195 -3.60 -14.44 -5.46
N ILE A 196 -3.61 -15.68 -5.96
CA ILE A 196 -2.48 -16.27 -6.72
C ILE A 196 -2.19 -15.47 -8.00
N ASP A 197 -3.22 -15.14 -8.78
CA ASP A 197 -3.05 -14.35 -10.00
C ASP A 197 -2.72 -12.88 -9.67
N GLY A 198 -3.29 -12.37 -8.58
CA GLY A 198 -3.03 -11.07 -8.01
C GLY A 198 -1.57 -10.86 -7.65
N PHE A 199 -0.92 -11.84 -7.02
CA PHE A 199 0.50 -11.82 -6.70
C PHE A 199 1.38 -11.58 -7.92
N LYS A 200 1.18 -12.36 -8.98
CA LYS A 200 1.95 -12.23 -10.23
C LYS A 200 1.78 -10.85 -10.84
N ARG A 201 0.52 -10.40 -10.93
CA ARG A 201 0.17 -9.11 -11.54
C ARG A 201 0.74 -7.93 -10.74
N VAL A 202 0.56 -7.91 -9.42
CA VAL A 202 1.01 -6.80 -8.58
C VAL A 202 2.54 -6.79 -8.44
N SER A 203 3.18 -7.96 -8.41
CA SER A 203 4.65 -8.03 -8.45
C SER A 203 5.22 -7.49 -9.75
N ALA A 204 4.58 -7.78 -10.90
CA ALA A 204 4.94 -7.20 -12.19
C ALA A 204 4.77 -5.66 -12.20
N VAL A 205 3.64 -5.15 -11.70
CA VAL A 205 3.45 -3.69 -11.54
C VAL A 205 4.50 -3.07 -10.63
N THR A 206 4.91 -3.78 -9.57
CA THR A 206 5.95 -3.31 -8.66
C THR A 206 7.33 -3.33 -9.32
N LEU A 207 7.60 -4.29 -10.19
CA LEU A 207 8.81 -4.31 -11.02
C LEU A 207 8.83 -3.13 -11.99
N ASP A 208 7.71 -2.81 -12.67
CA ASP A 208 7.63 -1.62 -13.52
C ASP A 208 7.88 -0.34 -12.71
N LEU A 209 7.31 -0.24 -11.50
CA LEU A 209 7.57 0.88 -10.59
C LEU A 209 9.06 0.94 -10.16
N THR A 210 9.71 -0.21 -10.00
CA THR A 210 11.16 -0.30 -9.70
C THR A 210 11.99 0.36 -10.80
N GLU A 211 11.61 0.15 -12.06
CA GLU A 211 12.26 0.76 -13.22
C GLU A 211 12.10 2.28 -13.23
N GLU A 212 10.87 2.76 -13.00
CA GLU A 212 10.56 4.19 -12.93
C GLU A 212 11.29 4.88 -11.76
N ILE A 213 11.41 4.21 -10.61
CA ILE A 213 12.19 4.68 -9.46
C ILE A 213 13.66 4.82 -9.85
N GLN A 214 14.25 3.79 -10.49
CA GLN A 214 15.65 3.82 -10.91
C GLN A 214 15.93 4.97 -11.89
N GLN A 215 15.05 5.16 -12.89
CA GLN A 215 15.16 6.26 -13.86
C GLN A 215 15.04 7.63 -13.18
N THR A 216 14.08 7.77 -12.26
CA THR A 216 13.89 9.00 -11.49
C THR A 216 15.13 9.32 -10.64
N MET A 217 15.71 8.32 -9.98
CA MET A 217 16.92 8.48 -9.18
C MET A 217 18.10 8.94 -10.04
N ALA A 218 18.26 8.35 -11.23
CA ALA A 218 19.32 8.73 -12.16
C ALA A 218 19.17 10.17 -12.67
N ALA A 219 17.93 10.62 -12.90
CA ALA A 219 17.65 11.95 -13.45
C ALA A 219 17.54 13.07 -12.40
N GLN A 220 17.00 12.78 -11.21
CA GLN A 220 16.58 13.77 -10.22
C GLN A 220 17.21 13.57 -8.83
N GLY A 221 17.96 12.48 -8.65
CA GLY A 221 18.61 12.13 -7.38
C GLY A 221 17.71 11.35 -6.42
N LEU A 222 18.36 10.80 -5.38
CA LEU A 222 17.72 9.96 -4.36
C LEU A 222 16.67 10.72 -3.53
N ASP A 223 16.80 12.04 -3.41
CA ASP A 223 15.97 12.86 -2.52
C ASP A 223 14.47 12.84 -2.86
N ARG A 224 14.14 12.48 -4.10
CA ARG A 224 12.76 12.40 -4.59
C ARG A 224 12.04 11.11 -4.22
N ILE A 225 12.76 10.09 -3.75
CA ILE A 225 12.18 8.80 -3.44
C ILE A 225 11.83 8.74 -1.95
N SER A 226 10.55 8.52 -1.68
CA SER A 226 9.97 8.31 -0.35
C SER A 226 10.30 6.90 0.18
N PRO A 227 10.40 6.68 1.50
CA PRO A 227 10.62 5.33 2.04
C PRO A 227 9.41 4.41 1.84
N PHE A 228 8.23 4.94 1.49
CA PHE A 228 7.01 4.16 1.30
C PHE A 228 7.07 3.15 0.14
N VAL A 229 8.07 3.27 -0.75
CA VAL A 229 8.30 2.28 -1.81
C VAL A 229 8.86 0.95 -1.29
N MET A 230 9.53 0.96 -0.13
CA MET A 230 10.37 -0.17 0.30
C MET A 230 9.59 -1.43 0.56
N ASN A 231 8.44 -1.35 1.24
CA ASN A 231 7.66 -2.55 1.54
C ASN A 231 7.16 -3.24 0.27
N ALA A 232 6.68 -2.49 -0.72
CA ALA A 232 6.22 -3.06 -1.99
C ALA A 232 7.39 -3.77 -2.71
N LEU A 233 8.54 -3.10 -2.81
CA LEU A 233 9.75 -3.67 -3.41
C LEU A 233 10.17 -4.97 -2.70
N TYR A 234 10.22 -4.95 -1.37
CA TYR A 234 10.58 -6.11 -0.55
C TYR A 234 9.62 -7.29 -0.78
N GLN A 235 8.31 -7.06 -0.72
CA GLN A 235 7.33 -8.12 -0.92
C GLN A 235 7.38 -8.69 -2.35
N ALA A 236 7.48 -7.83 -3.37
CA ALA A 236 7.62 -8.28 -4.75
C ALA A 236 8.92 -9.08 -4.99
N ALA A 237 10.03 -8.65 -4.38
CA ALA A 237 11.28 -9.41 -4.41
C ALA A 237 11.10 -10.80 -3.77
N GLY A 238 10.48 -10.88 -2.59
CA GLY A 238 10.15 -12.16 -1.95
C GLY A 238 9.29 -13.06 -2.84
N THR A 239 8.27 -12.50 -3.50
CA THR A 239 7.43 -13.22 -4.46
C THR A 239 8.25 -13.76 -5.65
N TYR A 240 9.14 -12.94 -6.24
CA TYR A 240 10.01 -13.40 -7.33
C TYR A 240 11.02 -14.45 -6.88
N ALA A 241 11.57 -14.33 -5.68
CA ALA A 241 12.44 -15.34 -5.08
C ALA A 241 11.71 -16.67 -4.91
N TRP A 242 10.49 -16.64 -4.38
CA TRP A 242 9.65 -17.83 -4.25
C TRP A 242 9.37 -18.48 -5.61
N TYR A 243 8.91 -17.71 -6.61
CA TYR A 243 8.65 -18.26 -7.94
C TYR A 243 9.90 -18.82 -8.62
N ALA A 244 11.04 -18.13 -8.51
CA ALA A 244 12.30 -18.61 -9.07
C ALA A 244 12.74 -19.95 -8.47
N ARG A 245 12.47 -20.16 -7.18
CA ARG A 245 12.75 -21.43 -6.50
C ARG A 245 11.81 -22.54 -6.94
N GLU A 246 10.52 -22.22 -7.09
CA GLU A 246 9.50 -23.21 -7.46
C GLU A 246 9.66 -23.74 -8.88
N ASN A 247 9.99 -22.86 -9.84
CA ASN A 247 10.01 -23.22 -11.26
C ASN A 247 11.36 -23.02 -11.97
N GLY A 248 12.40 -22.57 -11.26
CA GLY A 248 13.74 -22.36 -11.83
C GLY A 248 13.81 -21.24 -12.89
N SER A 249 12.81 -20.35 -12.95
CA SER A 249 12.74 -19.32 -14.00
C SER A 249 13.85 -18.28 -13.86
N ALA A 250 14.73 -18.24 -14.88
CA ALA A 250 15.72 -17.18 -15.05
C ALA A 250 15.10 -15.78 -15.14
N SER A 251 13.87 -15.65 -15.67
CA SER A 251 13.17 -14.36 -15.73
C SER A 251 12.79 -13.86 -14.33
N HIS A 252 12.34 -14.75 -13.43
CA HIS A 252 12.02 -14.38 -12.05
C HIS A 252 13.29 -14.02 -11.26
N LEU A 253 14.39 -14.74 -11.48
CA LEU A 253 15.69 -14.36 -10.92
C LEU A 253 16.17 -12.98 -11.40
N GLY A 254 15.98 -12.67 -12.68
CA GLY A 254 16.31 -11.36 -13.24
C GLY A 254 15.48 -10.23 -12.61
N ALA A 255 14.17 -10.45 -12.42
CA ALA A 255 13.28 -9.50 -11.76
C ALA A 255 13.67 -9.27 -10.29
N LEU A 256 13.94 -10.35 -9.54
CA LEU A 256 14.45 -10.29 -8.18
C LEU A 256 15.75 -9.46 -8.10
N GLN A 257 16.73 -9.76 -8.95
CA GLN A 257 18.00 -9.05 -8.96
C GLN A 257 17.81 -7.56 -9.22
N LYS A 258 16.93 -7.21 -10.16
CA LYS A 258 16.63 -5.81 -10.49
C LYS A 258 16.06 -5.04 -9.30
N ILE A 259 15.12 -5.64 -8.57
CA ILE A 259 14.56 -5.04 -7.36
C ILE A 259 15.64 -4.86 -6.29
N ARG A 260 16.49 -5.87 -6.08
CA ARG A 260 17.61 -5.80 -5.13
C ARG A 260 18.58 -4.67 -5.45
N ASP A 261 18.94 -4.51 -6.72
CA ASP A 261 19.85 -3.46 -7.16
C ASP A 261 19.28 -2.07 -6.85
N VAL A 262 17.99 -1.86 -7.13
CA VAL A 262 17.32 -0.58 -6.83
C VAL A 262 17.19 -0.33 -5.33
N MET A 263 16.86 -1.35 -4.54
CA MET A 263 16.86 -1.23 -3.08
C MET A 263 18.26 -0.88 -2.53
N ALA A 264 19.32 -1.47 -3.06
CA ALA A 264 20.69 -1.17 -2.65
C ALA A 264 21.08 0.29 -2.99
N LEU A 265 20.63 0.81 -4.13
CA LEU A 265 20.83 2.22 -4.47
C LEU A 265 20.06 3.17 -3.54
N LEU A 266 18.98 2.71 -2.90
CA LEU A 266 18.19 3.50 -1.95
C LEU A 266 18.71 3.42 -0.51
N GLY A 267 19.51 2.40 -0.17
CA GLY A 267 20.12 2.20 1.16
C GLY A 267 20.77 3.44 1.76
N PRO A 268 21.60 4.22 1.02
CA PRO A 268 22.22 5.44 1.53
C PRO A 268 21.24 6.49 2.07
N ARG A 269 20.00 6.50 1.56
CA ARG A 269 18.93 7.40 2.01
C ARG A 269 18.02 6.74 3.06
N TRP A 270 17.70 5.47 2.86
CA TRP A 270 16.72 4.74 3.64
C TRP A 270 17.32 3.43 4.17
N ARG A 271 17.75 3.45 5.42
CA ARG A 271 18.37 2.28 6.09
C ARG A 271 17.51 1.01 6.03
N VAL A 272 16.19 1.14 6.03
CA VAL A 272 15.26 0.00 5.92
C VAL A 272 15.49 -0.82 4.64
N ALA A 273 16.06 -0.22 3.59
CA ALA A 273 16.40 -0.96 2.37
C ALA A 273 17.51 -1.98 2.64
N ASP A 274 18.52 -1.63 3.43
CA ASP A 274 19.59 -2.55 3.82
C ASP A 274 19.04 -3.66 4.72
N ASP A 275 18.20 -3.31 5.71
CA ASP A 275 17.56 -4.29 6.59
C ASP A 275 16.70 -5.29 5.80
N TYR A 276 15.92 -4.82 4.81
CA TYR A 276 15.13 -5.69 3.94
C TYR A 276 15.98 -6.54 2.99
N LEU A 277 17.10 -6.02 2.49
CA LEU A 277 18.04 -6.81 1.67
C LEU A 277 18.72 -7.91 2.48
N GLU A 278 18.96 -7.69 3.79
CA GLU A 278 19.43 -8.74 4.68
C GLU A 278 18.38 -9.82 4.87
N LEU A 279 17.13 -9.45 5.20
CA LEU A 279 16.02 -10.40 5.33
C LEU A 279 15.78 -11.22 4.05
N LEU A 280 15.92 -10.61 2.87
CA LEU A 280 15.77 -11.34 1.60
C LEU A 280 16.80 -12.46 1.45
N LYS A 281 18.05 -12.26 1.88
CA LYS A 281 19.07 -13.31 1.83
C LYS A 281 18.61 -14.52 2.65
N ASP A 282 18.09 -14.29 3.86
CA ASP A 282 17.64 -15.39 4.72
C ASP A 282 16.46 -16.15 4.07
N THR A 283 15.50 -15.44 3.46
CA THR A 283 14.40 -16.08 2.73
C THR A 283 14.84 -16.86 1.48
N GLU A 284 15.96 -16.47 0.86
CA GLU A 284 16.57 -17.17 -0.27
C GLU A 284 17.31 -18.44 0.16
N PHE A 285 17.95 -18.44 1.33
CA PHE A 285 18.84 -19.51 1.80
C PHE A 285 18.22 -20.49 2.83
N GLU A 286 17.23 -20.09 3.63
CA GLU A 286 16.80 -20.89 4.80
C GLU A 286 15.79 -22.01 4.51
N HIS A 287 15.15 -22.08 3.34
CA HIS A 287 14.19 -23.16 3.03
C HIS A 287 14.76 -24.29 2.16
N GLY A 288 16.06 -24.57 2.30
CA GLY A 288 16.67 -25.81 1.79
C GLY A 288 16.29 -27.07 2.58
N GLY A 289 15.38 -26.98 3.57
CA GLY A 289 15.07 -28.07 4.51
C GLY A 289 13.59 -28.30 4.81
N GLY A 290 12.69 -27.96 3.88
CA GLY A 290 11.24 -28.04 4.09
C GLY A 290 10.50 -29.07 3.23
N CYS A 291 11.14 -30.18 2.85
CA CYS A 291 10.45 -31.37 2.35
C CYS A 291 11.41 -32.57 2.42
N THR A 292 11.71 -33.03 3.63
CA THR A 292 12.25 -34.38 3.84
C THR A 292 11.13 -35.28 4.34
N MET A 293 10.62 -36.08 3.39
CA MET A 293 9.75 -37.26 3.49
C MET A 293 8.43 -37.15 4.26
#